data_AF-X0UA63-F1
#
_entry.id   AF-X0UA63-F1
#
_cell.length_a   1.000
_cell.length_b   1.000
_cell.length_c   1.000
_cell.angle_alpha   90.00
_cell.angle_beta   90.00
_cell.angle_gamma   90.00
#
_symmetry.space_group_name_H-M   'P 1'
#
loop_
_entity.id
_entity.type
_entity.pdbx_description
1 polymer ?
#
loop_
_entity_poly.entity_id
_entity_poly.type
_entity_poly.pdbx_seq_one_letter_code
_entity_poly.pdbx_strand_id
1 'polypeptide(L)'
;MNQLEKEKKPQFLRKLNLLDTTSLVIGGVIGSGIFMTAGFVAEYIPSPGLILILWLVGGLIAISGALSFAELGAMFPRAGGQYIYIREAYGPWAGFFFGWGFFWFIMCGGIATLGVAFAEFVGYFIPSLSTQSYIFQLNVFGFSYSLSTGQLVAVGSILILSGVNYFGIKT
;
A
#
# COMPACT_ATOMS: atom_id res chain seq x y z
N MET A 1 18.24 44.36 -21.01
CA MET A 1 18.47 43.69 -19.72
C MET A 1 17.52 42.51 -19.63
N ASN A 2 18.06 41.33 -19.38
CA ASN A 2 17.51 40.06 -19.81
C ASN A 2 16.31 39.57 -18.99
N GLN A 3 15.27 39.09 -19.68
CA GLN A 3 14.25 38.19 -19.14
C GLN A 3 14.79 36.75 -18.89
N LEU A 4 16.07 36.61 -18.50
CA LEU A 4 16.80 35.32 -18.42
C LEU A 4 17.05 34.82 -17.00
N GLU A 5 16.14 35.10 -16.06
CA GLU A 5 15.98 34.24 -14.89
C GLU A 5 14.65 33.52 -15.01
N LYS A 6 14.58 32.60 -15.98
CA LYS A 6 13.64 31.48 -15.86
C LYS A 6 14.00 30.77 -14.56
N GLU A 7 13.19 30.97 -13.52
CA GLU A 7 13.27 30.21 -12.28
C GLU A 7 13.51 28.74 -12.60
N LYS A 8 14.73 28.26 -12.29
CA LYS A 8 15.04 26.83 -12.38
C LYS A 8 14.17 26.15 -11.33
N LYS A 9 13.03 25.62 -11.75
CA LYS A 9 12.22 24.74 -10.90
C LYS A 9 13.16 23.70 -10.29
N PRO A 10 13.13 23.47 -8.96
CA PRO A 10 13.98 22.46 -8.35
C PRO A 10 13.74 21.12 -9.06
N GLN A 11 14.77 20.62 -9.72
CA GLN A 11 14.72 19.34 -10.43
C GLN A 11 15.32 18.27 -9.52
N PHE A 12 14.56 17.20 -9.30
CA PHE A 12 15.08 16.04 -8.58
C PHE A 12 16.27 15.43 -9.32
N LEU A 13 17.31 15.08 -8.57
CA LEU A 13 18.47 14.39 -9.13
C LEU A 13 18.04 12.97 -9.55
N ARG A 14 18.31 12.59 -10.80
CA ARG A 14 18.13 11.22 -11.29
C ARG A 14 19.24 10.33 -10.73
N LYS A 15 19.07 9.87 -9.50
CA LYS A 15 20.07 9.05 -8.78
C LYS A 15 19.71 7.57 -8.64
N LEU A 16 18.45 7.20 -8.89
CA LEU A 16 18.00 5.82 -8.74
C LEU A 16 18.47 4.98 -9.93
N ASN A 17 19.26 3.95 -9.64
CA ASN A 17 19.67 2.95 -10.61
C ASN A 17 18.69 1.76 -10.61
N LEU A 18 18.94 0.76 -11.47
CA LEU A 18 18.11 -0.43 -11.57
C LEU A 18 18.00 -1.17 -10.23
N LEU A 19 19.12 -1.37 -9.54
CA LEU A 19 19.13 -2.07 -8.24
C LEU A 19 18.34 -1.29 -7.19
N ASP A 20 18.48 0.03 -7.13
CA ASP A 20 17.74 0.86 -6.17
C ASP A 20 16.24 0.77 -6.42
N THR A 21 15.84 0.86 -7.68
CA THR A 21 14.42 0.82 -8.09
C THR A 21 13.83 -0.57 -7.86
N THR A 22 14.53 -1.64 -8.23
CA THR A 22 14.09 -3.02 -7.98
C THR A 22 13.99 -3.32 -6.49
N SER A 23 14.97 -2.89 -5.68
CA SER A 23 14.94 -3.09 -4.23
C SER A 23 13.78 -2.35 -3.57
N LEU A 24 13.48 -1.14 -4.03
CA LEU A 24 12.33 -0.36 -3.56
C LEU A 24 11.01 -1.08 -3.87
N VAL A 25 10.87 -1.64 -5.08
CA VAL A 25 9.68 -2.42 -5.45
C VAL A 25 9.57 -3.69 -4.62
N ILE A 26 10.66 -4.46 -4.46
CA ILE A 26 10.66 -5.68 -3.62
C ILE A 26 10.25 -5.34 -2.18
N GLY A 27 10.85 -4.30 -1.59
CA GLY A 27 10.53 -3.87 -0.23
C GLY A 27 9.10 -3.34 -0.08
N GLY A 28 8.51 -2.77 -1.13
CA GLY A 28 7.12 -2.33 -1.14
C GLY A 28 6.10 -3.46 -1.33
N VAL A 29 6.49 -4.56 -1.99
CA VAL A 29 5.61 -5.71 -2.28
C VAL A 29 5.60 -6.72 -1.14
N ILE A 30 6.76 -6.98 -0.52
CA ILE A 30 6.84 -7.92 0.61
C ILE A 30 6.28 -7.23 1.86
N GLY A 31 5.06 -7.63 2.24
CA GLY A 31 4.36 -7.10 3.41
C GLY A 31 3.63 -8.18 4.20
N SER A 32 2.58 -7.80 4.94
CA SER A 32 1.80 -8.72 5.78
C SER A 32 1.16 -9.87 5.00
N GLY A 33 0.89 -9.71 3.70
CA GLY A 33 0.19 -10.69 2.87
C GLY A 33 0.86 -12.06 2.82
N ILE A 34 2.19 -12.15 2.74
CA ILE A 34 2.87 -13.46 2.71
C ILE A 34 2.72 -14.22 4.03
N PHE A 35 2.61 -13.50 5.15
CA PHE A 35 2.52 -14.08 6.48
C PHE A 35 1.09 -14.40 6.90
N MET A 36 0.15 -13.47 6.67
CA MET A 36 -1.25 -13.61 7.11
C MET A 36 -2.11 -14.34 6.10
N THR A 37 -2.04 -13.95 4.81
CA THR A 37 -2.91 -14.53 3.78
C THR A 37 -2.64 -16.01 3.58
N ALA A 38 -1.39 -16.46 3.72
CA ALA A 38 -1.06 -17.88 3.66
C ALA A 38 -1.78 -18.68 4.76
N GLY A 39 -1.86 -18.13 5.99
CA GLY A 39 -2.62 -18.71 7.08
C GLY A 39 -4.12 -18.77 6.77
N PHE A 40 -4.71 -17.66 6.34
CA PHE A 40 -6.14 -17.61 5.97
C PHE A 40 -6.48 -18.61 4.86
N VAL A 41 -5.65 -18.72 3.82
CA VAL A 41 -5.88 -19.68 2.72
C VAL A 41 -5.79 -21.12 3.23
N ALA A 42 -4.88 -21.41 4.17
CA ALA A 42 -4.75 -22.75 4.75
C ALA A 42 -5.95 -23.17 5.61
N GLU A 43 -6.68 -22.23 6.19
CA GLU A 43 -7.92 -22.52 6.93
C GLU A 43 -9.05 -23.02 6.01
N TYR A 44 -9.10 -22.51 4.77
CA TYR A 44 -10.14 -22.89 3.80
C TYR A 44 -9.73 -24.04 2.89
N ILE A 45 -8.43 -24.31 2.73
CA ILE A 45 -7.90 -25.28 1.76
C ILE A 45 -7.09 -26.36 2.48
N PRO A 46 -7.57 -27.61 2.51
CA PRO A 46 -6.94 -28.68 3.29
C PRO A 46 -5.68 -29.28 2.64
N SER A 47 -5.35 -28.92 1.39
CA SER A 47 -4.22 -29.50 0.65
C SER A 47 -3.10 -28.49 0.41
N PRO A 48 -1.88 -28.72 0.94
CA PRO A 48 -0.73 -27.86 0.68
C PRO A 48 -0.39 -27.72 -0.81
N GLY A 49 -0.60 -28.78 -1.60
CA GLY A 49 -0.37 -28.74 -3.05
C GLY A 49 -1.32 -27.78 -3.77
N LEU A 50 -2.60 -27.72 -3.36
CA LEU A 50 -3.56 -26.77 -3.92
C LEU A 50 -3.20 -25.32 -3.56
N ILE A 51 -2.72 -25.08 -2.34
CA ILE A 51 -2.25 -23.76 -1.91
C ILE A 51 -1.10 -23.29 -2.80
N LEU A 52 -0.10 -24.16 -3.07
CA LEU A 52 1.02 -23.83 -3.97
C LEU A 52 0.57 -23.55 -5.41
N ILE A 53 -0.41 -24.31 -5.92
CA ILE A 53 -0.99 -24.06 -7.25
C ILE A 53 -1.67 -22.68 -7.29
N LEU A 54 -2.44 -22.32 -6.27
CA LEU A 54 -3.06 -20.99 -6.19
C LEU A 54 -2.03 -19.87 -6.13
N TRP A 55 -0.93 -20.08 -5.41
CA TRP A 55 0.20 -19.14 -5.40
C TRP A 55 0.84 -19.00 -6.77
N LEU A 56 1.05 -20.10 -7.49
CA LEU A 56 1.57 -20.06 -8.86
C LEU A 56 0.63 -19.31 -9.80
N VAL A 57 -0.68 -19.56 -9.74
CA VAL A 57 -1.69 -18.85 -10.54
C VAL A 57 -1.69 -17.36 -10.21
N GLY A 58 -1.69 -17.00 -8.92
CA GLY A 58 -1.61 -15.61 -8.48
C GLY A 58 -0.32 -14.92 -8.95
N GLY A 59 0.82 -15.63 -8.89
CA GLY A 59 2.10 -15.16 -9.41
C GLY A 59 2.08 -14.90 -10.91
N LEU A 60 1.47 -15.78 -11.71
CA LEU A 60 1.31 -15.58 -13.14
C LEU A 60 0.46 -14.34 -13.45
N ILE A 61 -0.66 -14.17 -12.76
CA ILE A 61 -1.53 -12.98 -12.91
C ILE A 61 -0.75 -11.70 -12.55
N ALA A 62 0.04 -11.74 -11.47
CA ALA A 62 0.86 -10.61 -11.03
C ALA A 62 1.94 -10.26 -12.06
N ILE A 63 2.62 -11.25 -12.64
CA ILE A 63 3.63 -11.04 -13.70
C ILE A 63 2.98 -10.42 -14.94
N SER A 64 1.82 -10.91 -15.38
CA SER A 64 1.09 -10.32 -16.50
C SER A 64 0.78 -8.84 -16.26
N GLY A 65 0.28 -8.49 -15.07
CA GLY A 65 0.04 -7.10 -14.69
C GLY A 65 1.33 -6.26 -14.63
N ALA A 66 2.41 -6.80 -14.08
CA ALA A 66 3.70 -6.12 -13.99
C ALA A 66 4.29 -5.81 -15.37
N LEU A 67 4.19 -6.73 -16.33
CA LEU A 67 4.62 -6.51 -17.71
C LEU A 67 3.78 -5.42 -18.39
N SER A 68 2.45 -5.43 -18.23
CA SER A 68 1.60 -4.36 -18.75
C SER A 68 1.96 -2.99 -18.15
N PHE A 69 2.25 -2.92 -16.84
CA PHE A 69 2.70 -1.69 -16.21
C PHE A 69 4.10 -1.25 -16.67
N ALA A 70 4.99 -2.19 -16.99
CA ALA A 70 6.31 -1.89 -17.53
C ALA A 70 6.22 -1.25 -18.92
N GLU A 71 5.36 -1.77 -19.80
CA GLU A 71 5.10 -1.18 -21.13
C GLU A 71 4.52 0.24 -21.01
N LEU A 72 3.51 0.43 -20.14
CA LEU A 72 2.94 1.75 -19.87
C LEU A 72 3.95 2.73 -19.28
N GLY A 73 4.82 2.25 -18.37
CA GLY A 73 5.88 3.06 -17.78
C GLY A 73 6.96 3.48 -18.78
N ALA A 74 7.29 2.62 -19.75
CA ALA A 74 8.19 2.95 -20.84
C ALA A 74 7.54 3.94 -21.83
N MET A 75 6.24 3.80 -22.10
CA MET A 75 5.49 4.67 -23.02
C MET A 75 5.24 6.07 -22.42
N PHE A 76 4.99 6.17 -21.11
CA PHE A 76 4.72 7.42 -20.42
C PHE A 76 5.76 7.70 -19.32
N PRO A 77 7.00 8.11 -19.66
CA PRO A 77 8.10 8.32 -18.71
C PRO A 77 7.96 9.66 -17.95
N ARG A 78 6.82 9.86 -17.28
CA ARG A 78 6.46 11.05 -16.51
C ARG A 78 6.14 10.64 -15.07
N ALA A 79 6.46 11.51 -14.12
CA ALA A 79 6.08 11.29 -12.73
C ALA A 79 4.55 11.37 -12.59
N GLY A 80 3.91 10.27 -12.19
CA GLY A 80 2.46 10.21 -11.93
C GLY A 80 1.82 8.82 -12.02
N GLY A 81 2.54 7.80 -12.50
CA GLY A 81 2.14 6.40 -12.37
C GLY A 81 0.75 6.07 -12.93
N GLN A 82 -0.02 5.26 -12.19
CA GLN A 82 -1.34 4.77 -12.62
C GLN A 82 -2.31 5.90 -12.99
N TYR A 83 -2.26 7.03 -12.28
CA TYR A 83 -3.11 8.18 -12.58
C TYR A 83 -2.90 8.69 -14.01
N ILE A 84 -1.64 8.78 -14.48
CA ILE A 84 -1.33 9.22 -15.84
C ILE A 84 -1.87 8.20 -16.84
N TYR A 85 -1.71 6.90 -16.60
CA TYR A 85 -2.16 5.87 -17.54
C TYR A 85 -3.67 5.90 -17.73
N ILE A 86 -4.43 6.02 -16.64
CA ILE A 86 -5.90 6.12 -16.70
C ILE A 86 -6.33 7.42 -17.37
N ARG A 87 -5.67 8.54 -17.04
CA ARG A 87 -5.98 9.83 -17.63
C ARG A 87 -5.72 9.87 -19.14
N GLU A 88 -4.62 9.28 -19.61
CA GLU A 88 -4.29 9.25 -21.04
C GLU A 88 -5.17 8.26 -21.82
N ALA A 89 -5.55 7.13 -21.20
CA ALA A 89 -6.41 6.14 -21.85
C ALA A 89 -7.90 6.55 -21.90
N TYR A 90 -8.43 7.16 -20.85
CA TYR A 90 -9.86 7.41 -20.67
C TYR A 90 -10.22 8.89 -20.48
N GLY A 91 -9.24 9.78 -20.57
CA GLY A 91 -9.42 11.23 -20.48
C GLY A 91 -9.38 11.81 -19.07
N PRO A 92 -9.47 13.15 -18.96
CA PRO A 92 -9.26 13.88 -17.70
C PRO A 92 -10.23 13.52 -16.58
N TRP A 93 -11.51 13.26 -16.91
CA TRP A 93 -12.54 12.92 -15.94
C TRP A 93 -12.28 11.57 -15.26
N ALA A 94 -11.93 10.55 -16.03
CA ALA A 94 -11.57 9.24 -15.48
C ALA A 94 -10.33 9.33 -14.58
N GLY A 95 -9.31 10.08 -15.02
CA GLY A 95 -8.14 10.36 -14.20
C GLY A 95 -8.49 11.05 -12.88
N PHE A 96 -9.37 12.05 -12.89
CA PHE A 96 -9.82 12.77 -11.69
C PHE A 96 -10.51 11.84 -10.68
N PHE A 97 -11.50 11.05 -11.12
CA PHE A 97 -12.19 10.11 -10.24
C PHE A 97 -11.26 9.01 -9.71
N PHE A 98 -10.38 8.49 -10.58
CA PHE A 98 -9.37 7.54 -10.15
C PHE A 98 -8.44 8.14 -9.09
N GLY A 99 -7.93 9.36 -9.31
CA GLY A 99 -7.05 10.03 -8.36
C GLY A 99 -7.70 10.23 -6.99
N TRP A 100 -8.94 10.70 -6.95
CA TRP A 100 -9.69 10.86 -5.70
C TRP A 100 -10.02 9.53 -5.02
N GLY A 101 -10.44 8.51 -5.78
CA GLY A 101 -10.74 7.20 -5.23
C GLY A 101 -9.49 6.49 -4.72
N PHE A 102 -8.39 6.61 -5.46
CA PHE A 102 -7.10 6.07 -5.07
C PHE A 102 -6.59 6.71 -3.78
N PHE A 103 -6.70 8.03 -3.66
CA PHE A 103 -6.31 8.75 -2.44
C PHE A 103 -7.15 8.35 -1.23
N TRP A 104 -8.48 8.49 -1.30
CA TRP A 104 -9.36 8.30 -0.14
C TRP A 104 -9.57 6.85 0.27
N PHE A 105 -9.68 5.94 -0.70
CA PHE A 105 -10.09 4.58 -0.41
C PHE A 105 -8.92 3.61 -0.47
N ILE A 106 -8.15 3.66 -1.55
CA ILE A 106 -7.10 2.65 -1.81
C ILE A 106 -5.91 2.88 -0.88
N MET A 107 -5.32 4.08 -0.88
CA MET A 107 -4.13 4.38 -0.08
C MET A 107 -4.44 4.39 1.42
N CYS A 108 -5.52 5.06 1.84
CA CYS A 108 -5.92 5.07 3.25
C CYS A 108 -6.27 3.67 3.76
N GLY A 109 -7.03 2.88 2.99
CA GLY A 109 -7.37 1.51 3.35
C GLY A 109 -6.16 0.59 3.42
N GLY A 110 -5.21 0.75 2.50
CA GLY A 110 -3.95 0.01 2.50
C GLY A 110 -3.11 0.30 3.76
N ILE A 111 -2.92 1.57 4.10
CA ILE A 111 -2.17 1.99 5.30
C ILE A 111 -2.86 1.48 6.57
N ALA A 112 -4.19 1.57 6.64
CA ALA A 112 -4.96 1.07 7.79
C ALA A 112 -4.80 -0.45 7.95
N THR A 113 -4.92 -1.21 6.85
CA THR A 113 -4.73 -2.67 6.85
C THR A 113 -3.33 -3.05 7.33
N LEU A 114 -2.29 -2.38 6.83
CA LEU A 114 -0.91 -2.61 7.27
C LEU A 114 -0.72 -2.29 8.76
N GLY A 115 -1.31 -1.20 9.24
CA GLY A 115 -1.26 -0.82 10.66
C GLY A 115 -1.92 -1.86 11.56
N VAL A 116 -3.09 -2.38 11.18
CA VAL A 116 -3.80 -3.43 11.92
C VAL A 116 -3.01 -4.74 11.90
N ALA A 117 -2.49 -5.14 10.74
CA ALA A 117 -1.63 -6.32 10.64
C ALA A 117 -0.40 -6.21 11.55
N PHE A 118 0.26 -5.05 11.58
CA PHE A 118 1.36 -4.79 12.51
C PHE A 118 0.93 -4.96 13.97
N ALA A 119 -0.22 -4.38 14.35
CA ALA A 119 -0.74 -4.51 15.70
C ALA A 119 -1.07 -5.97 16.08
N GLU A 120 -1.54 -6.78 15.13
CA GLU A 120 -1.80 -8.21 15.34
C GLU A 120 -0.50 -8.99 15.60
N PHE A 121 0.57 -8.71 14.85
CA PHE A 121 1.89 -9.28 15.11
C PHE A 121 2.46 -8.84 16.46
N VAL A 122 2.30 -7.57 16.84
CA VAL A 122 2.68 -7.09 18.19
C VAL A 122 1.87 -7.79 19.27
N GLY A 123 0.57 -8.01 19.02
CA GLY A 123 -0.35 -8.73 19.88
C GLY A 123 0.09 -10.16 20.20
N TYR A 124 0.83 -10.82 19.30
CA TYR A 124 1.40 -12.14 19.55
C TYR A 124 2.45 -12.10 20.68
N PHE A 125 3.23 -11.03 20.77
CA PHE A 125 4.23 -10.85 21.83
C PHE A 125 3.65 -10.22 23.10
N ILE A 126 2.72 -9.28 22.94
CA ILE A 126 2.06 -8.55 24.02
C ILE A 126 0.54 -8.67 23.84
N PRO A 127 -0.11 -9.71 24.42
CA PRO A 127 -1.52 -9.99 24.20
C PRO A 127 -2.49 -8.85 24.53
N SER A 128 -2.13 -7.99 25.49
CA SER A 128 -2.93 -6.81 25.84
C SER A 128 -3.01 -5.77 24.71
N LEU A 129 -2.10 -5.80 23.75
CA LEU A 129 -2.04 -4.93 22.57
C LEU A 129 -2.62 -5.59 21.31
N SER A 130 -3.18 -6.79 21.43
CA SER A 130 -3.77 -7.51 20.31
C SER A 130 -5.06 -6.86 19.80
N THR A 131 -5.37 -7.10 18.53
CA THR A 131 -6.65 -6.75 17.91
C THR A 131 -7.83 -7.50 18.53
N GLN A 132 -7.57 -8.61 19.25
CA GLN A 132 -8.57 -9.39 19.98
C GLN A 132 -8.93 -8.81 21.36
N SER A 133 -8.14 -7.85 21.87
CA SER A 133 -8.38 -7.20 23.15
C SER A 133 -9.33 -6.01 22.97
N TYR A 134 -10.63 -6.28 23.08
CA TYR A 134 -11.67 -5.26 22.90
C TYR A 134 -11.79 -4.34 24.12
N ILE A 135 -11.69 -3.03 23.87
CA ILE A 135 -11.93 -1.98 24.86
C ILE A 135 -13.43 -1.66 24.89
N PHE A 136 -14.04 -1.65 23.72
CA PHE A 136 -15.43 -1.24 23.54
C PHE A 136 -16.07 -2.01 22.39
N GLN A 137 -17.29 -2.48 22.59
CA GLN A 137 -18.06 -3.15 21.55
C GLN A 137 -19.51 -2.69 21.62
N LEU A 138 -20.02 -2.16 20.52
CA LEU A 138 -21.42 -1.80 20.34
C LEU A 138 -21.99 -2.53 19.14
N ASN A 139 -23.13 -3.18 19.34
CA ASN A 139 -23.92 -3.72 18.24
C ASN A 139 -25.08 -2.75 17.99
N VAL A 140 -25.07 -2.06 16.86
CA VAL A 140 -26.09 -1.07 16.49
C VAL A 140 -26.58 -1.36 15.08
N PHE A 141 -27.90 -1.49 14.90
CA PHE A 141 -28.54 -1.80 13.61
C PHE A 141 -27.97 -3.03 12.88
N GLY A 142 -27.55 -4.07 13.62
CA GLY A 142 -26.97 -5.29 13.04
C GLY A 142 -25.49 -5.19 12.65
N PHE A 143 -24.86 -4.03 12.88
CA PHE A 143 -23.43 -3.83 12.70
C PHE A 143 -22.71 -3.90 14.05
N SER A 144 -21.67 -4.73 14.11
CA SER A 144 -20.80 -4.86 15.28
C SER A 144 -19.64 -3.87 15.17
N TYR A 145 -19.71 -2.76 15.89
CA TYR A 145 -18.61 -1.81 16.02
C TYR A 145 -17.74 -2.21 17.21
N SER A 146 -16.51 -2.62 16.94
CA SER A 146 -15.53 -2.95 17.97
C SER A 146 -14.33 -2.01 17.91
N LEU A 147 -13.92 -1.52 19.09
CA LEU A 147 -12.69 -0.79 19.31
C LEU A 147 -11.74 -1.68 20.10
N SER A 148 -10.59 -2.03 19.52
CA SER A 148 -9.56 -2.84 20.18
C SER A 148 -8.30 -2.04 20.52
N THR A 149 -7.54 -2.51 21.50
CA THR A 149 -6.22 -1.94 21.81
C THR A 149 -5.29 -2.03 20.60
N GLY A 150 -5.37 -3.11 19.81
CA GLY A 150 -4.63 -3.25 18.56
C GLY A 150 -4.93 -2.16 17.53
N GLN A 151 -6.18 -1.69 17.42
CA GLN A 151 -6.50 -0.55 16.54
C GLN A 151 -5.84 0.75 17.03
N LEU A 152 -5.75 0.97 18.34
CA LEU A 152 -5.03 2.13 18.89
C LEU A 152 -3.53 2.05 18.60
N VAL A 153 -2.94 0.86 18.68
CA VAL A 153 -1.54 0.63 18.28
C VAL A 153 -1.35 0.93 16.79
N ALA A 154 -2.25 0.45 15.93
CA ALA A 154 -2.22 0.73 14.50
C ALA A 154 -2.24 2.24 14.21
N VAL A 155 -3.17 2.97 14.84
CA VAL A 155 -3.27 4.44 14.71
C VAL A 155 -1.99 5.11 15.21
N GLY A 156 -1.46 4.70 16.37
CA GLY A 156 -0.20 5.21 16.91
C GLY A 156 0.98 5.01 15.96
N SER A 157 1.12 3.81 15.39
CA SER A 157 2.16 3.49 14.41
C SER A 157 2.05 4.35 13.16
N ILE A 158 0.83 4.54 12.64
CA ILE A 158 0.59 5.42 11.49
C ILE A 158 1.00 6.85 11.80
N LEU A 159 0.58 7.40 12.95
CA LEU A 159 0.93 8.76 13.35
C LEU A 159 2.44 8.95 13.53
N ILE A 160 3.12 7.98 14.13
CA ILE A 160 4.58 7.99 14.30
C ILE A 160 5.24 8.01 12.93
N LEU A 161 4.90 7.08 12.04
CA LEU A 161 5.50 6.99 10.70
C LEU A 161 5.18 8.23 9.86
N SER A 162 3.96 8.76 9.93
CA SER A 162 3.60 10.03 9.30
C SER A 162 4.43 11.18 9.83
N GLY A 163 4.66 11.24 11.15
CA GLY A 163 5.54 12.24 11.77
C GLY A 163 6.98 12.12 11.30
N VAL A 164 7.55 10.91 11.32
CA VAL A 164 8.91 10.65 10.81
C VAL A 164 9.03 11.05 9.35
N ASN A 165 8.05 10.70 8.51
CA ASN A 165 8.04 11.07 7.10
C ASN A 165 7.92 12.59 6.92
N TYR A 166 7.09 13.26 7.72
CA TYR A 166 6.90 14.71 7.65
C TYR A 166 8.18 15.47 8.02
N PHE A 167 8.85 15.10 9.11
CA PHE A 167 10.07 15.77 9.57
C PHE A 167 11.34 15.29 8.85
N GLY A 168 11.33 14.09 8.27
CA GLY A 168 12.47 13.50 7.56
C GLY A 168 12.69 14.08 6.16
N ILE A 169 11.67 14.69 5.55
CA ILE A 169 11.80 15.40 4.27
C ILE A 169 12.54 16.72 4.53
N LYS A 170 13.87 16.69 4.39
CA LYS A 170 14.66 17.91 4.22
C LYS A 170 14.43 18.42 2.80
N THR A 171 13.65 19.50 2.67
CA THR A 171 13.59 20.34 1.47
C THR A 171 14.94 20.96 1.15
#